data_AF-A0A961T1M9-F1
#
_entry.id   AF-A0A961T1M9-F1
#
_cell.length_a   1.000
_cell.length_b   1.000
_cell.length_c   1.000
_cell.angle_alpha   90.00
_cell.angle_beta   90.00
_cell.angle_gamma   90.00
#
_symmetry.space_group_name_H-M   'P 1'
#
loop_
_entity.id
_entity.type
_entity.pdbx_description
1 polymer ?
#
loop_
_entity_poly.entity_id
_entity_poly.type
_entity_poly.pdbx_seq_one_letter_code
_entity_poly.pdbx_strand_id
1 'polypeptide(L)'
;TLPAKLWAFSQMGLAKPALRKTPGLGFFKLMGTGSGAGFSTWPNFGVYTLLCEWPSLETARKAVESSPVFRRYRSHAKHMVTLFLDPVTARGSWSGHEFDCPQMPER
;
A
#
# COMPACT_ATOMS: atom_id res chain seq x y z
N THR A 1 7.21 9.55 15.93
CA THR A 1 6.74 10.23 17.17
C THR A 1 5.31 9.83 17.47
N LEU A 2 4.77 10.10 18.67
CA LEU A 2 3.35 9.81 18.97
C LEU A 2 2.38 10.53 18.00
N PRO A 3 2.57 11.82 17.64
CA PRO A 3 1.76 12.48 16.63
C PRO A 3 1.79 11.78 15.26
N ALA A 4 2.96 11.30 14.81
CA ALA A 4 3.08 10.58 13.55
C ALA A 4 2.33 9.23 13.58
N LYS A 5 2.33 8.53 14.71
CA LYS A 5 1.57 7.28 14.89
C LYS A 5 0.06 7.52 14.83
N LEU A 6 -0.42 8.55 15.54
CA LEU A 6 -1.84 8.95 15.50
C LEU A 6 -2.25 9.38 14.09
N TRP A 7 -1.40 10.15 13.42
CA TRP A 7 -1.62 10.53 12.03
C TRP A 7 -1.72 9.31 11.11
N ALA A 8 -0.77 8.37 11.20
CA ALA A 8 -0.77 7.17 10.37
C ALA A 8 -2.01 6.30 10.61
N PHE A 9 -2.42 6.12 11.88
CA PHE A 9 -3.66 5.45 12.22
C PHE A 9 -4.89 6.13 11.59
N SER A 10 -4.99 7.46 11.66
CA SER A 10 -6.09 8.20 11.03
C SER A 10 -6.16 7.98 9.50
N GLN A 11 -5.01 7.80 8.84
CA GLN A 11 -4.97 7.56 7.40
C GLN A 11 -5.55 6.20 6.99
N MET A 12 -5.65 5.22 7.90
CA MET A 12 -6.31 3.93 7.64
C MET A 12 -7.78 4.11 7.18
N GLY A 13 -8.43 5.21 7.55
CA GLY A 13 -9.74 5.62 7.05
C GLY A 13 -9.68 6.81 6.09
N LEU A 14 -8.95 7.86 6.46
CA LEU A 14 -9.00 9.16 5.79
C LEU A 14 -8.29 9.20 4.43
N ALA A 15 -7.33 8.30 4.17
CA ALA A 15 -6.61 8.28 2.89
C ALA A 15 -7.44 7.67 1.74
N LYS A 16 -8.49 6.90 2.04
CA LYS A 16 -9.27 6.14 1.05
C LYS A 16 -9.81 7.00 -0.10
N PRO A 17 -10.43 8.18 0.12
CA PRO A 17 -10.93 9.01 -0.98
C PRO A 17 -9.82 9.55 -1.88
N ALA A 18 -8.66 9.93 -1.31
CA ALA A 18 -7.52 10.42 -2.07
C ALA A 18 -6.87 9.29 -2.90
N LEU A 19 -6.77 8.09 -2.33
CA LEU A 19 -6.30 6.91 -3.05
C LEU A 19 -7.23 6.58 -4.22
N ARG A 20 -8.55 6.52 -4.02
CA ARG A 20 -9.53 6.30 -5.11
C ARG A 20 -9.45 7.32 -6.24
N LYS A 21 -9.01 8.54 -5.97
CA LYS A 21 -8.82 9.61 -6.97
C LYS A 21 -7.44 9.57 -7.64
N THR A 22 -6.54 8.70 -7.22
CA THR A 22 -5.20 8.59 -7.83
C THR A 22 -5.34 7.92 -9.20
N PRO A 23 -4.94 8.60 -10.29
CA PRO A 23 -5.10 8.06 -11.64
C PRO A 23 -4.40 6.71 -11.81
N GLY A 24 -5.10 5.77 -12.44
CA GLY A 24 -4.59 4.42 -12.73
C GLY A 24 -4.50 3.46 -11.54
N LEU A 25 -4.83 3.88 -10.33
CA LEU A 25 -4.87 2.99 -9.16
C LEU A 25 -6.12 2.10 -9.24
N GLY A 26 -5.96 0.84 -9.63
CA GLY A 26 -7.06 -0.11 -9.79
C GLY A 26 -7.53 -0.71 -8.47
N PHE A 27 -6.58 -1.09 -7.62
CA PHE A 27 -6.84 -1.66 -6.31
C PHE A 27 -5.92 -1.07 -5.25
N PHE A 28 -6.40 -0.97 -4.01
CA PHE A 28 -5.54 -0.73 -2.87
C PHE A 28 -6.05 -1.36 -1.58
N LYS A 29 -5.11 -1.71 -0.70
CA LYS A 29 -5.37 -2.20 0.65
C LYS A 29 -4.42 -1.54 1.65
N LEU A 30 -5.01 -0.88 2.64
CA LEU A 30 -4.29 -0.35 3.80
C LEU A 30 -4.20 -1.45 4.87
N MET A 31 -3.01 -1.74 5.35
CA MET A 31 -2.73 -2.82 6.29
C MET A 31 -1.86 -2.31 7.44
N GLY A 32 -2.24 -2.67 8.67
CA GLY A 32 -1.37 -2.53 9.83
C GLY A 32 -0.43 -3.73 9.98
N THR A 33 0.50 -3.64 10.91
CA THR A 33 1.40 -4.76 11.27
C THR A 33 1.22 -5.14 12.73
N GLY A 34 1.63 -6.35 13.09
CA GLY A 34 1.77 -6.74 14.50
C GLY A 34 2.96 -6.05 15.16
N SER A 35 2.94 -5.95 16.48
CA SER A 35 4.06 -5.50 17.31
C SER A 35 5.23 -6.49 17.30
N GLY A 36 6.36 -6.08 17.86
CA GLY A 36 7.61 -6.83 17.79
C GLY A 36 8.12 -6.93 16.34
N ALA A 37 8.39 -8.15 15.88
CA ALA A 37 8.87 -8.42 14.52
C ALA A 37 7.78 -8.35 13.43
N GLY A 38 6.55 -7.89 13.75
CA GLY A 38 5.46 -7.78 12.77
C GLY A 38 4.38 -8.85 12.88
N PHE A 39 4.59 -9.89 13.70
CA PHE A 39 3.76 -11.09 13.76
C PHE A 39 2.98 -11.27 15.08
N SER A 40 3.10 -10.31 16.00
CA SER A 40 2.33 -10.31 17.25
C SER A 40 0.86 -9.98 17.01
N THR A 41 -0.03 -10.53 17.85
CA THR A 41 -1.46 -10.19 17.86
C THR A 41 -1.73 -8.76 18.35
N TRP A 42 -0.79 -8.18 19.11
CA TRP A 42 -0.86 -6.79 19.53
C TRP A 42 -0.47 -5.86 18.38
N PRO A 43 -1.26 -4.83 18.03
CA PRO A 43 -1.00 -3.99 16.86
C PRO A 43 0.23 -3.08 17.04
N ASN A 44 0.96 -2.86 15.93
CA ASN A 44 1.99 -1.84 15.81
C ASN A 44 1.45 -0.60 15.12
N PHE A 45 1.21 0.46 15.88
CA PHE A 45 0.73 1.75 15.37
C PHE A 45 1.82 2.59 14.68
N GLY A 46 3.03 2.07 14.53
CA GLY A 46 4.17 2.74 13.91
C GLY A 46 4.51 2.27 12.51
N VAL A 47 3.99 1.11 12.08
CA VAL A 47 4.35 0.49 10.81
C VAL A 47 3.09 0.05 10.06
N TYR A 48 2.93 0.59 8.86
CA TYR A 48 1.80 0.37 7.98
C TYR A 48 2.28 0.04 6.57
N THR A 49 1.48 -0.74 5.87
CA THR A 49 1.70 -1.12 4.48
C THR A 49 0.51 -0.69 3.64
N LEU A 50 0.80 -0.18 2.45
CA LEU A 50 -0.18 0.11 1.42
C LEU A 50 0.15 -0.79 0.22
N LEU A 51 -0.71 -1.78 -0.01
CA LEU A 51 -0.67 -2.60 -1.21
C LEU A 51 -1.50 -1.89 -2.28
N CYS A 52 -0.96 -1.75 -3.48
CA CYS A 52 -1.61 -1.08 -4.59
C CYS A 52 -1.35 -1.86 -5.89
N GLU A 53 -2.29 -1.78 -6.82
CA GLU A 53 -2.19 -2.36 -8.15
C GLU A 53 -2.39 -1.29 -9.21
N TRP A 54 -1.56 -1.35 -10.25
CA TRP A 54 -1.57 -0.45 -11.39
C TRP A 54 -1.43 -1.24 -12.69
N PRO A 55 -1.91 -0.72 -13.82
CA PRO A 55 -1.83 -1.40 -15.11
C PRO A 55 -0.39 -1.50 -15.68
N SER A 56 0.54 -0.69 -15.16
CA SER A 56 1.94 -0.73 -15.56
C SER A 56 2.88 -0.16 -14.50
N LEU A 57 4.13 -0.60 -14.53
CA LEU A 57 5.20 -0.07 -13.68
C LEU A 57 5.39 1.44 -13.85
N GLU A 58 5.27 1.95 -15.07
CA GLU A 58 5.37 3.37 -15.37
C GLU A 58 4.27 4.17 -14.65
N THR A 59 3.02 3.69 -14.74
CA THR A 59 1.87 4.32 -14.04
C THR A 59 2.07 4.31 -12.54
N ALA A 60 2.54 3.18 -11.98
CA ALA A 60 2.83 3.03 -10.56
C ALA A 60 3.91 4.03 -10.09
N ARG A 61 5.03 4.12 -10.81
CA ARG A 61 6.13 5.06 -10.49
C ARG A 61 5.66 6.50 -10.49
N LYS A 62 4.96 6.91 -11.56
CA LYS A 62 4.40 8.26 -11.66
C LYS A 62 3.44 8.56 -10.52
N ALA A 63 2.55 7.63 -10.18
CA ALA A 63 1.59 7.81 -9.08
C ALA A 63 2.29 7.93 -7.72
N VAL A 64 3.21 7.02 -7.41
CA VAL A 64 3.98 7.04 -6.14
C VAL A 64 4.78 8.33 -6.02
N GLU A 65 5.41 8.79 -7.10
CA GLU A 65 6.22 10.00 -7.11
C GLU A 65 5.39 11.29 -6.99
N SER A 66 4.30 11.38 -7.75
CA SER A 66 3.60 12.66 -7.99
C SER A 66 2.23 12.79 -7.32
N SER A 67 1.63 11.72 -6.77
CA SER A 67 0.32 11.87 -6.13
C SER A 67 0.46 12.49 -4.71
N PRO A 68 -0.41 13.46 -4.35
CA PRO A 68 -0.38 14.12 -3.05
C PRO A 68 -0.43 13.16 -1.86
N VAL A 69 -1.15 12.03 -1.99
CA VAL A 69 -1.29 11.05 -0.90
C VAL A 69 0.06 10.43 -0.53
N PHE A 70 0.85 9.99 -1.50
CA PHE A 70 2.17 9.40 -1.25
C PHE A 70 3.20 10.42 -0.79
N ARG A 71 3.13 11.67 -1.27
CA ARG A 71 3.95 12.77 -0.74
C ARG A 71 3.68 13.01 0.74
N ARG A 72 2.41 12.98 1.14
CA ARG A 72 1.99 13.20 2.54
C ARG A 72 2.45 12.04 3.44
N TYR A 73 2.44 10.80 2.96
CA TYR A 73 3.06 9.67 3.68
C TYR A 73 4.57 9.87 3.85
N ARG A 74 5.29 10.23 2.78
CA ARG A 74 6.74 10.50 2.82
C ARG A 74 7.11 11.59 3.82
N SER A 75 6.30 12.65 3.93
CA SER A 75 6.60 13.75 4.87
C SER A 75 6.42 13.39 6.35
N HIS A 76 5.67 12.33 6.67
CA HIS A 76 5.43 11.88 8.06
C HIS A 76 6.24 10.64 8.44
N ALA A 77 6.69 9.86 7.46
CA ALA A 77 7.45 8.64 7.67
C ALA A 77 8.91 8.94 8.00
N LYS A 78 9.43 8.33 9.07
CA LYS A 78 10.89 8.34 9.35
C LYS A 78 11.65 7.50 8.33
N HIS A 79 11.05 6.39 7.90
CA HIS A 79 11.58 5.47 6.89
C HIS A 79 10.43 5.03 6.00
N MET A 80 10.67 4.99 4.70
CA MET A 80 9.71 4.52 3.70
C MET A 80 10.45 3.71 2.66
N VAL A 81 9.88 2.56 2.31
CA VAL A 81 10.36 1.70 1.23
C VAL A 81 9.19 1.49 0.29
N THR A 82 9.43 1.61 -1.01
CA THR A 82 8.46 1.26 -2.04
C THR A 82 9.03 0.11 -2.85
N LEU A 83 8.28 -0.98 -2.92
CA LEU A 83 8.60 -2.14 -3.74
C LEU A 83 7.67 -2.13 -4.95
N PHE A 84 8.23 -2.24 -6.14
CA PHE A 84 7.48 -2.49 -7.36
C PHE A 84 7.67 -3.96 -7.71
N LEU A 85 6.56 -4.68 -7.85
CA LEU A 85 6.53 -6.13 -7.97
C LEU A 85 5.57 -6.52 -9.10
N ASP A 86 5.94 -7.55 -9.85
CA ASP A 86 5.02 -8.21 -10.77
C ASP A 86 4.27 -9.33 -10.04
N PRO A 87 2.94 -9.40 -10.16
CA PRO A 87 2.17 -10.47 -9.53
C PRO A 87 2.44 -11.80 -10.25
N VAL A 88 2.91 -12.80 -9.50
CA VAL A 88 3.19 -14.15 -10.06
C VAL A 88 2.00 -15.07 -9.86
N THR A 89 1.42 -15.07 -8.66
CA THR A 89 0.20 -15.81 -8.33
C THR A 89 -0.59 -15.05 -7.27
N ALA A 90 -1.91 -15.17 -7.31
CA ALA A 90 -2.82 -14.72 -6.26
C ALA A 90 -3.77 -15.86 -5.89
N ARG A 91 -4.12 -15.98 -4.62
CA ARG A 91 -5.09 -16.97 -4.12
C ARG A 91 -6.22 -16.28 -3.40
N GLY A 92 -7.45 -16.67 -3.75
CA GLY A 92 -8.68 -16.09 -3.21
C GLY A 92 -8.92 -14.65 -3.66
N SER A 93 -10.02 -14.07 -3.19
CA SER A 93 -10.37 -12.67 -3.46
C SER A 93 -9.93 -11.75 -2.33
N TRP A 94 -9.37 -10.60 -2.68
CA TRP A 94 -8.87 -9.60 -1.74
C TRP A 94 -9.87 -8.48 -1.62
N SER A 95 -10.75 -8.55 -0.62
CA SER A 95 -11.87 -7.59 -0.50
C SER A 95 -12.75 -7.56 -1.77
N GLY A 96 -12.98 -8.72 -2.38
CA GLY A 96 -13.74 -8.85 -3.62
C GLY A 96 -12.96 -8.49 -4.89
N HIS A 97 -11.67 -8.15 -4.76
CA HIS A 97 -10.78 -7.91 -5.90
C HIS A 97 -9.99 -9.16 -6.27
N GLU A 98 -9.86 -9.42 -7.56
CA GLU A 98 -9.04 -10.50 -8.11
C GLU A 98 -7.86 -9.87 -8.87
N PHE A 99 -6.65 -10.33 -8.58
CA PHE A 99 -5.44 -9.83 -9.23
C PHE A 99 -5.24 -10.54 -10.56
N ASP A 100 -4.98 -9.76 -11.61
CA ASP A 100 -4.52 -10.31 -12.87
C ASP A 100 -3.04 -10.73 -12.74
N CYS A 101 -2.80 -12.04 -12.72
CA CYS A 101 -1.47 -12.60 -12.62
C CYS A 101 -1.10 -13.18 -13.99
N PRO A 102 -0.19 -12.54 -14.75
CA PRO A 102 0.28 -13.13 -16.00
C PRO A 102 0.86 -14.51 -15.73
N GLN A 103 0.45 -15.48 -16.54
CA GLN A 103 0.99 -16.84 -16.48
C GLN A 103 2.47 -16.77 -16.82
N MET A 104 3.34 -17.22 -15.90
CA MET A 104 4.77 -17.32 -16.18
C MET A 104 4.95 -18.23 -17.41
N PRO A 105 5.81 -17.85 -18.38
CA PRO A 105 6.21 -18.79 -19.42
C PRO A 105 6.87 -20.00 -18.73
N GLU A 106 6.47 -21.20 -19.15
CA GLU A 106 7.07 -22.45 -18.68
C GLU A 106 8.60 -22.38 -18.88
N ARG A 107 9.35 -22.81 -17.86
CA ARG A 107 10.82 -22.80 -17.88
C ARG A 107 11.39 -23.78 -18.89
#